data_AF-W4I812-F1
#
_entry.id   AF-W4I812-F1
#
_cell.length_a   1.000
_cell.length_b   1.000
_cell.length_c   1.000
_cell.angle_alpha   90.00
_cell.angle_beta   90.00
_cell.angle_gamma   90.00
#
_symmetry.space_group_name_H-M   'P 1'
#
loop_
_entity.id
_entity.type
_entity.pdbx_description
1 polymer ?
#
loop_
_entity_poly.entity_id
_entity_poly.type
_entity_poly.pdbx_seq_one_letter_code
_entity_poly.pdbx_strand_id
1 'polypeptide(L)'
;MEQKYGIVNDDEKLNEYNDSIRYREYKKYIRNVQLNFEKILTEFNDNLNKYDNGYKNRIPNKQEEDEINEFLLKNKKKIQDLEYLHKDGIQNLDTMKKYFNKYSTYSIEITRYFSIFDKFKIQLQTMKNSMDKAYFHNNIYLKKKKENNNNINNTSIFDGNNKNNNNNMNHVFSERIALENSLSELDNMLSVGESTTFQLKLQNNNIIKQLKKMNTFNKYIPQIQKILKKIKYYSFKRVIILSITISICIFIFCIFKLGK
;
A
#
# COMPACT_ATOMS: atom_id res chain seq x y z
N MET A 1 -16.34 22.47 65.24
CA MET A 1 -16.45 21.84 63.91
C MET A 1 -15.10 21.23 63.59
N GLU A 2 -14.95 19.93 63.81
CA GLU A 2 -13.70 19.21 63.53
C GLU A 2 -13.57 18.99 62.02
N GLN A 3 -12.50 19.52 61.43
CA GLN A 3 -12.13 19.22 60.05
C GLN A 3 -11.58 17.79 60.01
N LYS A 4 -12.38 16.85 59.50
CA LYS A 4 -11.90 15.54 59.08
C LYS A 4 -11.03 15.73 57.84
N TYR A 5 -9.71 15.76 58.03
CA TYR A 5 -8.77 15.54 56.94
C TYR A 5 -8.94 14.10 56.45
N GLY A 6 -9.47 13.96 55.22
CA GLY A 6 -9.52 12.69 54.53
C GLY A 6 -8.10 12.19 54.34
N ILE A 7 -7.81 11.02 54.90
CA ILE A 7 -6.62 10.23 54.58
C ILE A 7 -6.72 9.94 53.09
N VAL A 8 -5.88 10.61 52.29
CA VAL A 8 -5.71 10.28 50.88
C VAL A 8 -5.13 8.88 50.83
N ASN A 9 -5.82 7.96 50.16
CA ASN A 9 -5.39 6.58 49.98
C ASN A 9 -4.02 6.55 49.28
N ASP A 10 -2.94 6.40 50.05
CA ASP A 10 -1.57 6.26 49.53
C ASP A 10 -1.43 5.01 48.62
N ASP A 11 -2.27 4.00 48.81
CA ASP A 11 -2.32 2.77 48.01
C ASP A 11 -2.69 3.00 46.53
N GLU A 12 -3.52 4.01 46.22
CA GLU A 12 -3.89 4.33 44.82
C GLU A 12 -2.70 4.92 44.05
N LYS A 13 -1.94 5.83 44.68
CA LYS A 13 -0.75 6.42 44.07
C LYS A 13 0.39 5.42 43.93
N LEU A 14 0.53 4.48 44.86
CA LEU A 14 1.56 3.45 44.82
C LEU A 14 1.29 2.42 43.71
N ASN A 15 0.02 2.07 43.47
CA ASN A 15 -0.40 1.22 42.36
C ASN A 15 -0.20 1.90 40.99
N GLU A 16 -0.52 3.19 40.88
CA GLU A 16 -0.35 3.96 39.63
C GLU A 16 1.14 4.10 39.24
N TYR A 17 2.03 4.25 40.23
CA TYR A 17 3.47 4.24 40.02
C TYR A 17 4.00 2.88 39.50
N ASN A 18 3.50 1.77 40.06
CA ASN A 18 3.89 0.42 39.66
C ASN A 18 3.40 0.08 38.24
N ASP A 19 2.17 0.46 37.89
CA ASP A 19 1.61 0.25 36.56
C ASP A 19 2.36 1.07 35.49
N SER A 20 2.79 2.29 35.82
CA SER A 20 3.63 3.11 34.94
C SER A 20 4.99 2.46 34.65
N ILE A 21 5.64 1.85 35.65
CA ILE A 21 6.90 1.11 35.47
C ILE A 21 6.69 -0.09 34.55
N ARG A 22 5.69 -0.94 34.84
CA ARG A 22 5.37 -2.11 34.00
C ARG A 22 5.04 -1.71 32.59
N TYR A 23 4.23 -0.66 32.40
CA TYR A 23 3.90 -0.16 31.07
C TYR A 23 5.14 0.24 30.28
N ARG A 24 6.11 0.89 30.93
CA ARG A 24 7.37 1.30 30.29
C ARG A 24 8.20 0.10 29.82
N GLU A 25 8.23 -0.97 30.59
CA GLU A 25 8.92 -2.22 30.22
C GLU A 25 8.28 -2.88 29.01
N TYR A 26 6.96 -3.08 29.03
CA TYR A 26 6.20 -3.61 27.89
C TYR A 26 6.38 -2.73 26.65
N LYS A 27 6.33 -1.40 26.80
CA LYS A 27 6.56 -0.46 25.69
C LYS A 27 7.96 -0.60 25.09
N LYS A 28 8.98 -0.73 25.94
CA LYS A 28 10.36 -0.96 25.48
C LYS A 28 10.47 -2.28 24.72
N TYR A 29 9.81 -3.33 25.19
CA TYR A 29 9.74 -4.62 24.53
C TYR A 29 9.11 -4.52 23.15
N ILE A 30 7.90 -3.96 23.05
CA ILE A 30 7.20 -3.78 21.77
C ILE A 30 8.04 -2.95 20.79
N ARG A 31 8.72 -1.91 21.27
CA ARG A 31 9.62 -1.12 20.42
C ARG A 31 10.79 -1.94 19.87
N ASN A 32 11.37 -2.82 20.68
CA ASN A 32 12.44 -3.74 20.21
C ASN A 32 11.91 -4.74 19.18
N VAL A 33 10.73 -5.32 19.39
CA VAL A 33 10.08 -6.20 18.40
C VAL A 33 9.89 -5.45 17.08
N GLN A 34 9.41 -4.20 17.14
CA GLN A 34 9.23 -3.36 15.97
C GLN A 34 10.55 -3.12 15.21
N LEU A 35 11.61 -2.72 15.90
CA LEU A 35 12.91 -2.45 15.29
C LEU A 35 13.52 -3.71 14.66
N ASN A 36 13.39 -4.86 15.32
CA ASN A 36 13.86 -6.13 14.79
C ASN A 36 13.09 -6.55 13.54
N PHE A 37 11.76 -6.34 13.54
CA PHE A 37 10.93 -6.62 12.38
C PHE A 37 11.36 -5.75 11.18
N GLU A 38 11.50 -4.44 11.37
CA GLU A 38 11.92 -3.49 10.33
C GLU A 38 13.33 -3.79 9.79
N LYS A 39 14.24 -4.22 10.66
CA LYS A 39 15.60 -4.62 10.25
C LYS A 39 15.56 -5.85 9.34
N ILE A 40 14.90 -6.92 9.76
CA ILE A 40 14.80 -8.15 8.97
C ILE A 40 14.08 -7.88 7.64
N LEU A 41 13.03 -7.04 7.68
CA LEU A 41 12.29 -6.60 6.51
C LEU A 41 13.20 -5.94 5.47
N THR A 42 14.05 -5.01 5.92
CA THR A 42 14.99 -4.27 5.07
C THR A 42 16.00 -5.21 4.42
N GLU A 43 16.63 -6.06 5.22
CA GLU A 43 17.63 -7.00 4.70
C GLU A 43 17.03 -8.02 3.70
N PHE A 44 15.79 -8.44 3.89
CA PHE A 44 15.11 -9.33 2.95
C PHE A 44 14.80 -8.61 1.63
N ASN A 45 14.36 -7.35 1.67
CA ASN A 45 14.14 -6.57 0.46
C ASN A 45 15.44 -6.33 -0.32
N ASP A 46 16.54 -6.05 0.38
CA ASP A 46 17.86 -5.91 -0.25
C ASP A 46 18.30 -7.22 -0.93
N ASN A 47 18.05 -8.36 -0.27
CA ASN A 47 18.31 -9.67 -0.86
C ASN A 47 17.44 -9.91 -2.09
N LEU A 48 16.13 -9.62 -2.02
CA LEU A 48 15.22 -9.78 -3.16
C LEU A 48 15.63 -8.94 -4.35
N ASN A 49 16.05 -7.69 -4.13
CA ASN A 49 16.54 -6.83 -5.20
C ASN A 49 17.78 -7.40 -5.88
N LYS A 50 18.69 -8.01 -5.11
CA LYS A 50 19.86 -8.73 -5.67
C LYS A 50 19.41 -9.93 -6.51
N TYR A 51 18.44 -10.70 -6.01
CA TYR A 51 17.90 -11.85 -6.74
C TYR A 51 17.25 -11.44 -8.08
N ASP A 52 16.40 -10.42 -8.04
CA ASP A 52 15.67 -9.92 -9.20
C ASP A 52 16.60 -9.33 -10.27
N ASN A 53 17.65 -8.61 -9.87
CA ASN A 53 18.62 -8.02 -10.79
C ASN A 53 19.65 -9.04 -11.31
N GLY A 54 19.89 -10.13 -10.56
CA GLY A 54 20.93 -11.12 -10.88
C GLY A 54 20.43 -12.28 -11.73
N TYR A 55 19.31 -12.90 -11.35
CA TYR A 55 18.97 -14.27 -11.81
C TYR A 55 17.63 -14.37 -12.54
N LYS A 56 16.79 -13.34 -12.49
CA LYS A 56 15.40 -13.38 -12.97
C LYS A 56 15.23 -13.68 -14.46
N ASN A 57 16.25 -13.43 -15.29
CA ASN A 57 16.17 -13.52 -16.75
C ASN A 57 17.28 -14.37 -17.40
N ARG A 58 18.08 -15.13 -16.64
CA ARG A 58 19.22 -15.89 -17.20
C ARG A 58 19.34 -17.29 -16.62
N ILE A 59 19.90 -18.20 -17.42
CA ILE A 59 20.24 -19.57 -17.00
C ILE A 59 21.44 -19.47 -16.04
N PRO A 60 21.28 -19.77 -14.75
CA PRO A 60 22.39 -19.75 -13.82
C PRO A 60 23.35 -20.92 -14.08
N ASN A 61 24.64 -20.67 -13.97
CA ASN A 61 25.65 -21.73 -13.93
C ASN A 61 25.59 -22.49 -12.58
N LYS A 62 26.38 -23.55 -12.43
CA LYS A 62 26.34 -24.41 -11.23
C LYS A 62 26.68 -23.66 -9.93
N GLN A 63 27.56 -22.67 -9.99
CA GLN A 63 27.92 -21.83 -8.84
C GLN A 63 26.77 -20.87 -8.47
N GLU A 64 26.09 -20.32 -9.46
CA GLU A 64 24.90 -19.48 -9.28
C GLU A 64 23.69 -20.27 -8.76
N GLU A 65 23.59 -21.57 -9.05
CA GLU A 65 22.58 -22.46 -8.45
C GLU A 65 22.75 -22.60 -6.93
N ASP A 66 23.99 -22.74 -6.45
CA ASP A 66 24.28 -22.82 -5.02
C ASP A 66 23.97 -21.47 -4.32
N GLU A 67 24.30 -20.35 -4.96
CA GLU A 67 23.96 -19.00 -4.48
C GLU A 67 22.44 -18.80 -4.39
N ILE A 68 21.67 -19.26 -5.39
CA ILE A 68 20.21 -19.18 -5.35
C ILE A 68 19.65 -20.07 -4.24
N ASN A 69 20.14 -21.29 -4.07
CA ASN A 69 19.68 -22.17 -3.00
C ASN A 69 19.97 -21.58 -1.61
N GLU A 70 21.15 -21.00 -1.42
CA GLU A 70 21.52 -20.30 -0.19
C GLU A 70 20.62 -19.07 0.05
N PHE A 71 20.34 -18.29 -1.00
CA PHE A 71 19.37 -17.19 -0.97
C PHE A 71 17.98 -17.67 -0.53
N LEU A 72 17.47 -18.75 -1.12
CA LEU A 72 16.15 -19.29 -0.79
C LEU A 72 16.08 -19.72 0.68
N LEU A 73 17.10 -20.45 1.15
CA LEU A 73 17.20 -20.93 2.53
C LEU A 73 17.26 -19.77 3.55
N LYS A 74 18.14 -18.79 3.29
CA LYS A 74 18.30 -17.62 4.17
C LYS A 74 17.01 -16.81 4.29
N ASN A 75 16.33 -16.56 3.17
CA ASN A 75 15.10 -15.76 3.18
C ASN A 75 13.90 -16.52 3.75
N LYS A 76 13.85 -17.85 3.60
CA LYS A 76 12.87 -18.70 4.30
C LYS A 76 12.99 -18.56 5.82
N LYS A 77 14.22 -18.60 6.36
CA LYS A 77 14.45 -18.38 7.79
C LYS A 77 14.00 -16.98 8.24
N LYS A 78 14.31 -15.93 7.46
CA LYS A 78 13.86 -14.57 7.76
C LYS A 78 12.33 -14.44 7.83
N ILE A 79 11.60 -15.11 6.94
CA ILE A 79 10.12 -15.14 6.99
C ILE A 79 9.64 -15.77 8.31
N GLN A 80 10.25 -16.88 8.74
CA GLN A 80 9.91 -17.53 10.02
C GLN A 80 10.22 -16.62 11.22
N ASP A 81 11.35 -15.93 11.21
CA ASP A 81 11.73 -14.98 12.25
C ASP A 81 10.72 -13.80 12.32
N LEU A 82 10.26 -13.29 11.17
CA LEU A 82 9.22 -12.25 11.11
C LEU A 82 7.85 -12.75 11.59
N GLU A 83 7.46 -13.98 11.26
CA GLU A 83 6.24 -14.61 11.80
C GLU A 83 6.27 -14.70 13.32
N TYR A 84 7.42 -15.13 13.86
CA TYR A 84 7.64 -15.21 15.30
C TYR A 84 7.52 -13.83 15.95
N LEU A 85 8.25 -12.83 15.46
CA LEU A 85 8.21 -11.46 15.99
C LEU A 85 6.81 -10.85 15.92
N HIS A 86 6.08 -11.07 14.82
CA HIS A 86 4.71 -10.58 14.68
C HIS A 86 3.79 -11.23 15.72
N LYS A 87 3.84 -12.56 15.85
CA LYS A 87 3.00 -13.30 16.81
C LYS A 87 3.30 -12.88 18.25
N ASP A 88 4.58 -12.84 18.59
CA ASP A 88 5.04 -12.47 19.93
C ASP A 88 4.69 -11.02 20.29
N GLY A 89 4.83 -10.08 19.36
CA GLY A 89 4.44 -8.69 19.57
C GLY A 89 2.93 -8.52 19.73
N ILE A 90 2.10 -9.22 18.94
CA ILE A 90 0.63 -9.22 19.12
C ILE A 90 0.25 -9.78 20.50
N GLN A 91 0.84 -10.90 20.91
CA GLN A 91 0.56 -11.50 22.22
C GLN A 91 0.92 -10.55 23.38
N ASN A 92 2.04 -9.83 23.26
CA ASN A 92 2.42 -8.81 24.25
C ASN A 92 1.49 -7.61 24.22
N LEU A 93 1.04 -7.14 23.04
CA LEU A 93 0.06 -6.07 22.93
C LEU A 93 -1.30 -6.44 23.51
N ASP A 94 -1.76 -7.68 23.31
CA ASP A 94 -2.98 -8.18 23.95
C ASP A 94 -2.86 -8.20 25.47
N THR A 95 -1.67 -8.56 25.97
CA THR A 95 -1.35 -8.52 27.39
C THR A 95 -1.36 -7.08 27.92
N MET A 96 -0.72 -6.14 27.22
CA MET A 96 -0.77 -4.71 27.56
C MET A 96 -2.21 -4.20 27.57
N LYS A 97 -3.02 -4.55 26.56
CA LYS A 97 -4.41 -4.13 26.46
C LYS A 97 -5.23 -4.61 27.66
N LYS A 98 -5.02 -5.84 28.12
CA LYS A 98 -5.71 -6.39 29.30
C LYS A 98 -5.30 -5.67 30.59
N TYR A 99 -4.02 -5.43 30.79
CA TYR A 99 -3.51 -4.82 32.03
C TYR A 99 -3.76 -3.31 32.12
N PHE A 100 -3.67 -2.58 31.00
CA PHE A 100 -3.66 -1.11 30.99
C PHE A 100 -4.93 -0.47 30.41
N ASN A 101 -6.02 -1.23 30.19
CA ASN A 101 -7.26 -0.71 29.59
C ASN A 101 -7.92 0.42 30.40
N LYS A 102 -7.65 0.51 31.71
CA LYS A 102 -8.22 1.53 32.60
C LYS A 102 -7.68 2.93 32.28
N TYR A 103 -6.48 3.02 31.72
CA TYR A 103 -5.82 4.29 31.41
C TYR A 103 -6.00 4.64 29.93
N SER A 104 -6.79 5.68 29.66
CA SER A 104 -7.12 6.12 28.30
C SER A 104 -5.88 6.44 27.46
N THR A 105 -4.87 7.07 28.06
CA THR A 105 -3.59 7.40 27.39
C THR A 105 -2.84 6.16 26.92
N TYR A 106 -2.72 5.13 27.78
CA TYR A 106 -2.06 3.87 27.42
C TYR A 106 -2.87 3.10 26.38
N SER A 107 -4.20 3.09 26.51
CA SER A 107 -5.10 2.45 25.54
C SER A 107 -4.96 3.03 24.12
N ILE A 108 -4.84 4.35 23.99
CA ILE A 108 -4.59 5.01 22.69
C ILE A 108 -3.25 4.58 22.11
N GLU A 109 -2.19 4.55 22.91
CA GLU A 109 -0.85 4.17 22.44
C GLU A 109 -0.78 2.67 22.06
N ILE A 110 -1.38 1.78 22.86
CA ILE A 110 -1.51 0.35 22.54
C ILE A 110 -2.25 0.15 21.22
N THR A 111 -3.33 0.90 20.98
CA THR A 111 -4.08 0.86 19.71
C THR A 111 -3.21 1.28 18.52
N ARG A 112 -2.35 2.30 18.69
CA ARG A 112 -1.39 2.70 17.65
C ARG A 112 -0.39 1.57 17.35
N TYR A 113 0.09 0.86 18.36
CA TYR A 113 0.96 -0.30 18.15
C TYR A 113 0.24 -1.43 17.40
N PHE A 114 -1.01 -1.74 17.72
CA PHE A 114 -1.78 -2.71 16.92
C PHE A 114 -1.85 -2.32 15.44
N SER A 115 -2.10 -1.04 15.12
CA SER A 115 -2.10 -0.56 13.74
C SER A 115 -0.75 -0.68 13.04
N ILE A 116 0.38 -0.63 13.78
CA ILE A 116 1.72 -0.90 13.23
C ILE A 116 1.85 -2.39 12.90
N PHE A 117 1.40 -3.28 13.80
CA PHE A 117 1.47 -4.72 13.57
C PHE A 117 0.54 -5.19 12.44
N ASP A 118 -0.60 -4.54 12.23
CA ASP A 118 -1.44 -4.78 11.04
C ASP A 118 -0.68 -4.48 9.73
N LYS A 119 0.14 -3.41 9.71
CA LYS A 119 1.01 -3.13 8.56
C LYS A 119 2.08 -4.21 8.40
N PHE A 120 2.67 -4.66 9.49
CA PHE A 120 3.66 -5.75 9.48
C PHE A 120 3.07 -7.05 8.93
N LYS A 121 1.82 -7.38 9.27
CA LYS A 121 1.11 -8.52 8.70
C LYS A 121 1.01 -8.44 7.17
N ILE A 122 0.64 -7.27 6.63
CA ILE A 122 0.54 -7.05 5.18
C ILE A 122 1.92 -7.18 4.51
N GLN A 123 2.95 -6.60 5.13
CA GLN A 123 4.33 -6.69 4.64
C GLN A 123 4.83 -8.13 4.62
N LEU A 124 4.60 -8.88 5.70
CA LEU A 124 4.94 -10.30 5.80
C LEU A 124 4.24 -11.13 4.72
N GLN A 125 2.96 -10.87 4.44
CA GLN A 125 2.25 -11.57 3.37
C GLN A 125 2.85 -11.25 2.00
N THR A 126 3.20 -9.99 1.75
CA THR A 126 3.86 -9.58 0.51
C THR A 126 5.19 -10.32 0.33
N MET A 127 5.96 -10.48 1.40
CA MET A 127 7.24 -11.19 1.38
C MET A 127 7.09 -12.68 1.08
N LYS A 128 6.12 -13.35 1.71
CA LYS A 128 5.78 -14.75 1.40
C LYS A 128 5.47 -14.90 -0.08
N ASN A 129 4.61 -14.03 -0.62
CA ASN A 129 4.24 -14.07 -2.03
C ASN A 129 5.45 -13.88 -2.96
N SER A 130 6.38 -12.97 -2.63
CA SER A 130 7.63 -12.80 -3.39
C SER A 130 8.53 -14.02 -3.31
N MET A 131 8.58 -14.67 -2.14
CA MET A 131 9.35 -15.90 -1.94
C MET A 131 8.76 -17.07 -2.73
N ASP A 132 7.44 -17.23 -2.72
CA ASP A 132 6.74 -18.25 -3.48
C ASP A 132 7.00 -18.08 -4.99
N LYS A 133 7.00 -16.84 -5.49
CA LYS A 133 7.38 -16.54 -6.88
C LYS A 133 8.83 -16.95 -7.18
N ALA A 134 9.77 -16.66 -6.28
CA ALA A 134 11.16 -17.07 -6.45
C ALA A 134 11.31 -18.60 -6.48
N TYR A 135 10.61 -19.32 -5.59
CA TYR A 135 10.56 -20.78 -5.59
C TYR A 135 9.96 -21.35 -6.89
N PHE A 136 8.85 -20.78 -7.38
CA PHE A 136 8.24 -21.20 -8.63
C PHE A 136 9.17 -20.99 -9.82
N HIS A 137 9.83 -19.83 -9.90
CA HIS A 137 10.79 -19.53 -10.95
C HIS A 137 11.94 -20.56 -10.96
N ASN A 138 12.50 -20.87 -9.79
CA ASN A 138 13.57 -21.86 -9.66
C ASN A 138 13.12 -23.28 -10.04
N ASN A 139 11.92 -23.70 -9.61
CA ASN A 139 11.38 -25.03 -9.95
C ASN A 139 11.11 -25.20 -11.45
N ILE A 140 10.55 -24.18 -12.11
CA ILE A 140 10.36 -24.19 -13.58
C ILE A 140 11.71 -24.30 -14.28
N TYR A 141 12.72 -23.58 -13.78
CA TYR A 141 14.09 -23.66 -14.30
C TYR A 141 14.69 -25.07 -14.16
N LEU A 142 14.66 -25.67 -12.96
CA LEU A 142 15.18 -27.02 -12.72
C LEU A 142 14.52 -28.07 -13.64
N LYS A 143 13.22 -27.89 -13.94
CA LYS A 143 12.48 -28.73 -14.87
C LYS A 143 13.00 -28.57 -16.31
N LYS A 144 13.15 -27.35 -16.81
CA LYS A 144 13.69 -27.06 -18.15
C LYS A 144 15.12 -27.59 -18.35
N LYS A 145 15.99 -27.49 -17.32
CA LYS A 145 17.35 -28.05 -17.37
C LYS A 145 17.35 -29.59 -17.49
N LYS A 146 16.48 -30.28 -16.74
CA LYS A 146 16.33 -31.74 -16.84
C LYS A 146 15.80 -32.18 -18.20
N GLU A 147 14.86 -31.46 -18.78
CA GLU A 147 14.34 -31.74 -20.13
C GLU A 147 15.43 -31.58 -21.21
N ASN A 148 16.27 -30.54 -21.13
CA ASN A 148 17.41 -30.38 -22.05
C ASN A 148 18.48 -31.47 -21.90
N ASN A 149 18.82 -31.88 -20.67
CA ASN A 149 19.79 -32.95 -20.45
C ASN A 149 19.27 -34.32 -20.92
N ASN A 150 17.97 -34.60 -20.76
CA ASN A 150 17.37 -35.84 -21.23
C ASN A 150 17.27 -35.91 -22.76
N ASN A 151 17.08 -34.78 -23.44
CA ASN A 151 17.08 -34.73 -24.91
C ASN A 151 18.48 -34.94 -25.52
N ILE A 152 19.55 -34.66 -24.78
CA ILE A 152 20.93 -34.93 -25.23
C ILE A 152 21.31 -36.40 -25.04
N ASN A 153 20.70 -37.09 -24.07
CA ASN A 153 21.01 -38.49 -23.76
C ASN A 153 20.09 -39.52 -24.44
N ASN A 154 19.04 -39.08 -25.14
CA ASN A 154 18.05 -39.95 -25.80
C ASN A 154 18.10 -39.91 -27.35
N THR A 155 19.25 -39.58 -27.95
CA THR A 155 19.47 -39.72 -29.40
C THR A 155 20.03 -41.08 -29.83
N SER A 156 19.92 -42.11 -28.99
CA SER A 156 20.16 -43.49 -29.39
C SER A 156 19.04 -44.41 -28.92
N ILE A 157 18.39 -45.01 -29.91
CA ILE A 157 17.52 -46.19 -29.83
C ILE A 157 16.08 -45.89 -29.37
N PHE A 158 15.22 -45.59 -30.34
CA PHE A 158 13.84 -46.06 -30.27
C PHE A 158 13.51 -46.80 -31.57
N ASP A 159 14.00 -48.04 -31.61
CA ASP A 159 13.51 -49.04 -32.54
C ASP A 159 12.05 -49.35 -32.23
N GLY A 160 11.27 -49.44 -33.30
CA GLY A 160 9.85 -49.72 -33.25
C GLY A 160 9.56 -51.10 -32.64
N ASN A 161 8.60 -51.12 -31.73
CA ASN A 161 7.48 -52.06 -31.67
C ASN A 161 7.00 -52.20 -30.23
N ASN A 162 5.96 -51.45 -29.86
CA ASN A 162 4.99 -51.96 -28.91
C ASN A 162 3.65 -51.25 -29.10
N LYS A 163 2.82 -51.85 -29.96
CA LYS A 163 1.40 -51.60 -30.08
C LYS A 163 0.75 -52.36 -28.93
N ASN A 164 0.39 -51.66 -27.85
CA ASN A 164 -0.75 -51.94 -26.94
C ASN A 164 -0.59 -51.21 -25.59
N ASN A 165 -0.83 -49.88 -25.56
CA ASN A 165 -1.43 -49.15 -24.43
C ASN A 165 -1.68 -47.64 -24.74
N ASN A 166 -2.10 -47.30 -25.97
CA ASN A 166 -2.07 -45.91 -26.45
C ASN A 166 -3.17 -44.99 -25.88
N ASN A 167 -4.23 -45.51 -25.26
CA ASN A 167 -5.38 -44.67 -24.88
C ASN A 167 -5.12 -43.78 -23.66
N ASN A 168 -4.40 -44.27 -22.64
CA ASN A 168 -4.02 -43.45 -21.48
C ASN A 168 -2.91 -42.45 -21.81
N MET A 169 -1.93 -42.85 -22.62
CA MET A 169 -0.83 -41.96 -23.03
C MET A 169 -1.37 -40.79 -23.88
N ASN A 170 -2.30 -41.07 -24.80
CA ASN A 170 -2.95 -40.04 -25.61
C ASN A 170 -3.78 -39.05 -24.77
N HIS A 171 -4.46 -39.53 -23.72
CA HIS A 171 -5.18 -38.65 -22.78
C HIS A 171 -4.22 -37.70 -22.05
N VAL A 172 -3.10 -38.21 -21.54
CA VAL A 172 -2.06 -37.40 -20.87
C VAL A 172 -1.45 -36.37 -21.84
N PHE A 173 -1.23 -36.73 -23.11
CA PHE A 173 -0.76 -35.78 -24.12
C PHE A 173 -1.81 -34.73 -24.46
N SER A 174 -3.09 -35.09 -24.57
CA SER A 174 -4.16 -34.11 -24.78
C SER A 174 -4.34 -33.15 -23.61
N GLU A 175 -4.19 -33.64 -22.37
CA GLU A 175 -4.24 -32.82 -21.17
C GLU A 175 -3.05 -31.87 -21.10
N ARG A 176 -1.85 -32.33 -21.49
CA ARG A 176 -0.66 -31.49 -21.60
C ARG A 176 -0.85 -30.36 -22.63
N ILE A 177 -1.40 -30.68 -23.81
CA ILE A 177 -1.69 -29.70 -24.85
C ILE A 177 -2.74 -28.68 -24.36
N ALA A 178 -3.78 -29.14 -23.67
CA ALA A 178 -4.78 -28.25 -23.08
C ALA A 178 -4.17 -27.31 -22.03
N LEU A 179 -3.30 -27.82 -21.16
CA LEU A 179 -2.59 -27.02 -20.16
C LEU A 179 -1.61 -26.03 -20.80
N GLU A 180 -0.94 -26.41 -21.88
CA GLU A 180 -0.04 -25.52 -22.64
C GLU A 180 -0.82 -24.38 -23.29
N ASN A 181 -2.01 -24.67 -23.85
CA ASN A 181 -2.91 -23.64 -24.36
C ASN A 181 -3.42 -22.72 -23.24
N SER A 182 -3.81 -23.27 -22.08
CA SER A 182 -4.23 -22.46 -20.93
C SER A 182 -3.10 -21.58 -20.39
N LEU A 183 -1.85 -22.05 -20.42
CA LEU A 183 -0.68 -21.24 -20.05
C LEU A 183 -0.45 -20.11 -21.07
N SER A 184 -0.56 -20.41 -22.37
CA SER A 184 -0.44 -19.39 -23.42
C SER A 184 -1.54 -18.31 -23.31
N GLU A 185 -2.78 -18.71 -22.98
CA GLU A 185 -3.87 -17.77 -22.70
C GLU A 185 -3.59 -16.92 -21.46
N LEU A 186 -3.03 -17.51 -20.39
CA LEU A 186 -2.65 -16.78 -19.18
C LEU A 186 -1.55 -15.74 -19.48
N ASP A 187 -0.54 -16.09 -20.26
CA ASP A 187 0.53 -15.18 -20.67
C ASP A 187 -0.01 -14.02 -21.51
N ASN A 188 -0.97 -14.30 -22.40
CA ASN A 188 -1.69 -13.26 -23.14
C ASN A 188 -2.49 -12.35 -22.21
N MET A 189 -3.20 -12.90 -21.22
CA MET A 189 -3.93 -12.11 -20.21
C MET A 189 -3.00 -11.24 -19.36
N LEU A 190 -1.82 -11.76 -18.98
CA LEU A 190 -0.80 -10.99 -18.26
C LEU A 190 -0.28 -9.83 -19.12
N SER A 191 0.04 -10.09 -20.39
CA SER A 191 0.48 -9.05 -21.34
C SER A 191 -0.57 -7.95 -21.52
N VAL A 192 -1.84 -8.33 -21.69
CA VAL A 192 -2.96 -7.39 -21.78
C VAL A 192 -3.11 -6.61 -20.45
N GLY A 193 -2.98 -7.27 -19.31
CA GLY A 193 -3.03 -6.64 -17.98
C GLY A 193 -1.92 -5.61 -17.76
N GLU A 194 -0.69 -5.90 -18.18
CA GLU A 194 0.44 -4.98 -18.11
C GLU A 194 0.24 -3.76 -19.01
N SER A 195 -0.17 -3.98 -20.27
CA SER A 195 -0.50 -2.91 -21.21
C SER A 195 -1.62 -2.01 -20.68
N THR A 196 -2.68 -2.60 -20.15
CA THR A 196 -3.82 -1.87 -19.56
C THR A 196 -3.38 -1.05 -18.35
N THR A 197 -2.53 -1.62 -17.48
CA THR A 197 -1.98 -0.92 -16.32
C THR A 197 -1.14 0.29 -16.74
N PHE A 198 -0.33 0.15 -17.80
CA PHE A 198 0.44 1.26 -18.35
C PHE A 198 -0.45 2.37 -18.91
N GLN A 199 -1.49 2.01 -19.67
CA GLN A 199 -2.45 2.97 -20.21
C GLN A 199 -3.20 3.72 -19.10
N LEU A 200 -3.64 3.02 -18.04
CA LEU A 200 -4.30 3.64 -16.89
C LEU A 200 -3.37 4.62 -16.16
N LYS A 201 -2.08 4.30 -16.00
CA LYS A 201 -1.10 5.24 -15.43
C LYS A 201 -0.95 6.50 -16.29
N LEU A 202 -0.91 6.34 -17.62
CA LEU A 202 -0.82 7.47 -18.54
C LEU A 202 -2.08 8.36 -18.47
N GLN A 203 -3.27 7.75 -18.45
CA GLN A 203 -4.54 8.46 -18.29
C GLN A 203 -4.59 9.19 -16.94
N ASN A 204 -4.18 8.55 -15.85
CA ASN A 204 -4.14 9.16 -14.52
C ASN A 204 -3.22 10.40 -14.49
N ASN A 205 -2.05 10.32 -15.13
CA ASN A 205 -1.15 11.46 -15.26
C ASN A 205 -1.80 12.63 -16.02
N ASN A 206 -2.59 12.35 -17.06
CA ASN A 206 -3.34 13.36 -17.80
C ASN A 206 -4.46 13.99 -16.95
N ILE A 207 -5.19 13.19 -16.17
CA ILE A 207 -6.21 13.67 -15.23
C ILE A 207 -5.58 14.60 -14.19
N ILE A 208 -4.44 14.20 -13.59
CA ILE A 208 -3.72 15.04 -12.62
C ILE A 208 -3.29 16.38 -13.25
N LYS A 209 -2.80 16.37 -14.50
CA LYS A 209 -2.46 17.61 -15.23
C LYS A 209 -3.70 18.49 -15.45
N GLN A 210 -4.83 17.91 -15.82
CA GLN A 210 -6.09 18.66 -15.98
C GLN A 210 -6.61 19.21 -14.65
N LEU A 211 -6.54 18.45 -13.56
CA LEU A 211 -6.90 18.90 -12.21
C LEU A 211 -6.04 20.08 -11.76
N LYS A 212 -4.73 20.06 -12.04
CA LYS A 212 -3.85 21.22 -11.77
C LYS A 212 -4.30 22.47 -12.53
N LYS A 213 -4.68 22.35 -13.80
CA LYS A 213 -5.25 23.45 -14.58
C LYS A 213 -6.58 23.94 -13.96
N MET A 214 -7.46 23.02 -13.57
CA MET A 214 -8.73 23.37 -12.91
C MET A 214 -8.51 24.13 -11.60
N ASN A 215 -7.53 23.74 -10.79
CA ASN A 215 -7.15 24.46 -9.57
C ASN A 215 -6.67 25.88 -9.87
N THR A 216 -5.93 26.09 -10.96
CA THR A 216 -5.56 27.45 -11.39
C THR A 216 -6.78 28.28 -11.77
N PHE A 217 -7.74 27.73 -12.53
CA PHE A 217 -9.00 28.41 -12.82
C PHE A 217 -9.78 28.75 -11.56
N ASN A 218 -9.86 27.81 -10.61
CA ASN A 218 -10.58 28.01 -9.35
C ASN A 218 -9.99 29.17 -8.51
N LYS A 219 -8.69 29.43 -8.65
CA LYS A 219 -8.03 30.61 -8.04
C LYS A 219 -8.46 31.94 -8.67
N TYR A 220 -8.76 31.95 -9.97
CA TYR A 220 -9.17 33.16 -10.70
C TYR A 220 -10.66 33.47 -10.56
N ILE A 221 -11.53 32.47 -10.35
CA ILE A 221 -12.98 32.65 -10.13
C ILE A 221 -13.32 33.74 -9.09
N PRO A 222 -12.77 33.73 -7.86
CA PRO A 222 -13.08 34.76 -6.86
C PRO A 222 -12.58 36.15 -7.27
N GLN A 223 -11.50 36.24 -8.06
CA GLN A 223 -10.98 37.52 -8.56
C GLN A 223 -11.94 38.11 -9.61
N ILE A 224 -12.41 37.28 -10.54
CA ILE A 224 -13.41 37.66 -11.55
C ILE A 224 -14.70 38.11 -10.87
N GLN A 225 -15.18 37.37 -9.86
CA GLN A 225 -16.36 37.75 -9.09
C GLN A 225 -16.21 39.12 -8.40
N LYS A 226 -15.02 39.43 -7.85
CA LYS A 226 -14.75 40.76 -7.26
C LYS A 226 -14.79 41.86 -8.31
N ILE A 227 -14.21 41.65 -9.49
CA ILE A 227 -14.24 42.61 -10.60
C ILE A 227 -15.69 42.83 -11.06
N LEU A 228 -16.46 41.75 -11.22
CA LEU A 228 -17.85 41.81 -11.67
C LEU A 228 -18.74 42.56 -10.67
N LYS A 229 -18.53 42.37 -9.36
CA LYS A 229 -19.18 43.18 -8.31
C LYS A 229 -18.83 44.68 -8.43
N LYS A 230 -17.57 45.02 -8.69
CA LYS A 230 -17.15 46.43 -8.88
C LYS A 230 -17.80 47.06 -10.12
N ILE A 231 -17.86 46.35 -11.25
CA ILE A 231 -18.51 46.82 -12.47
C ILE A 231 -20.02 47.05 -12.23
N LYS A 232 -20.69 46.10 -11.57
CA LYS A 232 -22.11 46.24 -11.21
C LYS A 232 -22.36 47.42 -10.26
N TYR A 233 -21.50 47.63 -9.27
CA TYR A 233 -21.60 48.78 -8.37
C TYR A 233 -21.42 50.12 -9.10
N TYR A 234 -20.44 50.20 -10.00
CA TYR A 234 -20.16 51.43 -10.75
C TYR A 234 -21.29 51.81 -11.71
N SER A 235 -21.85 50.84 -12.44
CA SER A 235 -23.03 51.05 -13.29
C SER A 235 -24.24 51.47 -12.46
N PHE A 236 -24.51 50.81 -11.33
CA PHE A 236 -25.60 51.19 -10.43
C PHE A 236 -25.42 52.60 -9.84
N LYS A 237 -24.19 52.98 -9.46
CA LYS A 237 -23.88 54.33 -8.98
C LYS A 237 -24.15 55.41 -10.03
N ARG A 238 -23.79 55.16 -11.30
CA ARG A 238 -24.11 56.09 -12.41
C ARG A 238 -25.62 56.25 -12.61
N VAL A 239 -26.38 55.15 -12.53
CA VAL A 239 -27.85 55.19 -12.65
C VAL A 239 -28.49 55.99 -11.51
N ILE A 240 -28.04 55.81 -10.27
CA ILE A 240 -28.54 56.58 -9.12
C ILE A 240 -28.27 58.08 -9.31
N ILE A 241 -27.04 58.45 -9.68
CA ILE A 241 -26.69 59.86 -9.87
C ILE A 241 -27.58 60.49 -10.95
N LEU A 242 -27.77 59.81 -12.08
CA LEU A 242 -28.64 60.28 -13.16
C LEU A 242 -30.09 60.46 -12.69
N SER A 243 -30.62 59.51 -11.93
CA SER A 243 -31.97 59.57 -11.37
C SER A 243 -32.15 60.75 -10.42
N ILE A 244 -31.16 61.02 -9.57
CA ILE A 244 -31.18 62.18 -8.65
C ILE A 244 -31.15 63.48 -9.45
N THR A 245 -30.29 63.60 -10.46
CA THR A 245 -30.21 64.80 -11.30
C THR A 245 -31.52 65.06 -12.03
N ILE A 246 -32.12 64.03 -12.64
CA ILE A 246 -33.42 64.15 -13.32
C ILE A 246 -34.51 64.56 -12.32
N SER A 247 -34.55 63.95 -11.13
CA SER A 247 -35.53 64.30 -10.09
C SER A 247 -35.36 65.75 -9.61
N ILE A 248 -34.13 66.25 -9.47
CA ILE A 248 -33.85 67.65 -9.12
C ILE A 248 -34.29 68.59 -10.24
N CYS A 249 -33.98 68.26 -11.50
CA CYS A 249 -34.41 69.06 -12.65
C CYS A 249 -35.95 69.14 -12.74
N ILE A 250 -36.65 68.03 -12.53
CA ILE A 250 -38.13 67.98 -12.48
C ILE A 250 -38.64 68.82 -11.30
N PHE A 251 -38.04 68.67 -10.11
CA PHE A 251 -38.43 69.42 -8.92
C PHE A 251 -38.27 70.94 -9.10
N ILE A 252 -37.13 71.37 -9.62
CA ILE A 252 -36.86 72.78 -9.97
C ILE A 252 -37.87 73.26 -11.01
N PHE A 253 -38.12 72.49 -12.07
CA PHE A 253 -39.12 72.82 -13.09
C PHE A 253 -40.52 72.97 -12.49
N CYS A 254 -40.93 72.06 -11.59
CA CYS A 254 -42.19 72.16 -10.88
C CYS A 254 -42.27 73.41 -10.00
N ILE A 255 -41.22 73.74 -9.22
CA ILE A 255 -41.19 74.98 -8.42
C ILE A 255 -41.33 76.22 -9.31
N PHE A 256 -40.58 76.31 -10.41
CA PHE A 256 -40.64 77.48 -11.29
C PHE A 256 -41.96 77.58 -12.09
N LYS A 257 -42.61 76.45 -12.39
CA LYS A 257 -43.87 76.40 -13.15
C LYS A 257 -45.13 76.54 -12.28
N LEU A 258 -45.11 76.05 -11.03
CA LEU A 258 -46.23 76.12 -10.08
C LEU A 258 -46.07 77.26 -9.05
N GLY A 259 -44.90 77.88 -8.96
CA GLY A 259 -44.63 79.06 -8.13
C GLY A 259 -44.93 80.40 -8.81
N LYS A 260 -45.65 80.37 -9.93
CA LYS A 260 -46.32 81.51 -10.57
C LYS A 260 -47.82 81.23 -10.56
#